data_AF-A0A150M5T4-F1
#
_entry.id   AF-A0A150M5T4-F1
#
_cell.length_a   1.000
_cell.length_b   1.000
_cell.length_c   1.000
_cell.angle_alpha   90.00
_cell.angle_beta   90.00
_cell.angle_gamma   90.00
#
_symmetry.space_group_name_H-M   'P 1'
#
loop_
_entity.id
_entity.type
_entity.pdbx_description
1 polymer ?
#
loop_
_entity_poly.entity_id
_entity_poly.type
_entity_poly.pdbx_seq_one_letter_code
_entity_poly.pdbx_strand_id
1 'polypeptide(L)'
;MKWILSLFVFLPLVAITSVTPYITRRTESFGVSIPRSVYGSPELKAFRKQYAMITGCLGPLFFIPLLIPKIPEEVFPLVFAGAVFGYLSAGFIVYYLYHKKMKRLKRSRNWKGERKEAVALDIRFHQRKRTVSYRWFLLPLAITGASFICTALFYDRIPDPVPMHYDMNGEVNRGRKKHRGPSAFCPWSRYL
;
A
#
# COMPACT_ATOMS: atom_id res chain seq x y z
N MET A 1 0.36 11.42 -25.81
CA MET A 1 -0.41 10.90 -24.66
C MET A 1 0.45 10.09 -23.68
N LYS A 2 1.29 9.15 -24.17
CA LYS A 2 2.14 8.29 -23.32
C LYS A 2 3.04 9.02 -22.31
N TRP A 3 3.61 10.17 -22.67
CA TRP A 3 4.46 10.99 -21.80
C TRP A 3 3.73 11.50 -20.57
N ILE A 4 2.51 12.01 -20.77
CA ILE A 4 1.67 12.57 -19.72
C ILE A 4 1.26 11.47 -18.74
N LEU A 5 0.86 10.31 -19.27
CA LEU A 5 0.49 9.15 -18.45
C LEU A 5 1.69 8.62 -17.66
N SER A 6 2.86 8.52 -18.30
CA SER A 6 4.10 8.08 -17.64
C SER A 6 4.51 9.04 -16.53
N LEU A 7 4.45 10.35 -16.77
CA LEU A 7 4.74 11.36 -15.74
C LEU A 7 3.76 11.27 -14.56
N PHE A 8 2.47 11.11 -14.85
CA PHE A 8 1.43 11.01 -13.84
C PHE A 8 1.63 9.80 -12.91
N VAL A 9 2.16 8.68 -13.43
CA VAL A 9 2.48 7.49 -12.62
C VAL A 9 3.83 7.62 -11.92
N PHE A 10 4.85 8.16 -12.60
CA PHE A 10 6.23 8.18 -12.11
C PHE A 10 6.46 9.26 -11.05
N LEU A 11 5.81 10.42 -11.18
CA LEU A 11 5.93 11.52 -10.23
C LEU A 11 5.52 11.13 -8.79
N PRO A 12 4.32 10.56 -8.53
CA PRO A 12 3.95 10.14 -7.19
C PRO A 12 4.84 9.01 -6.66
N LEU A 13 5.33 8.12 -7.54
CA LEU A 13 6.29 7.09 -7.15
C LEU A 13 7.55 7.72 -6.54
N VAL A 14 8.17 8.67 -7.24
CA VAL A 14 9.38 9.38 -6.78
C VAL A 14 9.09 10.21 -5.52
N ALA A 15 7.94 10.86 -5.45
CA ALA A 15 7.57 11.66 -4.29
C ALA A 15 7.43 10.80 -3.03
N ILE A 16 6.73 9.66 -3.12
CA ILE A 16 6.50 8.76 -1.98
C ILE A 16 7.82 8.15 -1.50
N THR A 17 8.67 7.66 -2.40
CA THR A 17 9.98 7.08 -2.04
C THR A 17 10.90 8.11 -1.42
N SER A 18 10.96 9.34 -1.94
CA SER A 18 11.80 10.41 -1.37
C SER A 18 11.33 10.89 0.01
N VAL A 19 10.01 10.92 0.25
CA VAL A 19 9.43 11.36 1.53
C VAL A 19 9.33 10.22 2.56
N THR A 20 9.53 8.96 2.15
CA THR A 20 9.53 7.77 3.02
C THR A 20 10.22 7.96 4.38
N PRO A 21 11.46 8.49 4.50
CA PRO A 21 12.11 8.66 5.82
C PRO A 21 11.43 9.68 6.75
N TYR A 22 10.50 10.50 6.24
CA TYR A 22 9.69 11.42 7.04
C TYR A 22 8.33 10.83 7.43
N ILE A 23 7.83 9.86 6.66
CA ILE A 23 6.57 9.13 6.94
C ILE A 23 6.81 8.06 8.02
N THR A 24 7.98 7.41 8.00
CA THR A 24 8.35 6.39 8.98
C THR A 24 8.35 6.95 10.41
N ARG A 25 7.94 6.11 11.38
CA ARG A 25 7.85 6.47 12.81
C ARG A 25 9.14 7.11 13.31
N ARG A 26 9.03 8.18 14.12
CA ARG A 26 10.18 8.91 14.67
C ARG A 26 11.13 8.09 15.55
N THR A 27 10.69 6.92 16.02
CA THR A 27 11.50 5.98 16.82
C THR A 27 12.28 4.98 15.97
N GLU A 28 12.10 5.01 14.63
CA GLU A 28 12.76 4.13 13.66
C GLU A 28 13.26 4.96 12.48
N SER A 29 14.57 5.04 12.29
CA SER A 29 15.17 5.69 11.11
C SER A 29 15.87 4.63 10.27
N PHE A 30 15.48 4.53 9.00
CA PHE A 30 16.04 3.56 8.05
C PHE A 30 16.06 2.11 8.60
N GLY A 31 15.00 1.69 9.31
CA GLY A 31 14.91 0.37 9.92
C GLY A 31 15.79 0.15 11.15
N VAL A 32 16.40 1.21 11.69
CA VAL A 32 17.18 1.17 12.94
C VAL A 32 16.43 1.93 14.02
N SER A 33 16.18 1.27 15.16
CA SER A 33 15.54 1.91 16.32
C SER A 33 16.49 2.91 16.99
N ILE A 34 15.99 4.13 17.20
CA ILE A 34 16.71 5.31 17.75
C ILE A 34 15.90 5.91 18.92
N PRO A 35 16.56 6.41 19.98
CA PRO A 35 15.91 7.20 21.02
C PRO A 35 15.23 8.47 20.49
N ARG A 36 14.11 8.88 21.09
CA ARG A 36 13.37 10.08 20.67
C ARG A 36 14.19 11.37 20.85
N SER A 37 15.04 11.41 21.88
CA SER A 37 15.96 12.51 22.19
C SER A 37 16.87 12.87 21.01
N VAL A 38 17.32 11.85 20.25
CA VAL A 38 18.30 12.01 19.18
C VAL A 38 17.64 12.30 17.81
N TYR A 39 16.35 12.01 17.63
CA TYR A 39 15.65 12.18 16.33
C TYR A 39 15.77 13.60 15.74
N GLY A 40 15.80 14.61 16.60
CA GLY A 40 15.93 16.02 16.22
C GLY A 40 17.36 16.47 15.87
N SER A 41 18.38 15.61 16.09
CA SER A 41 19.78 15.95 15.89
C SER A 41 20.08 16.39 14.44
N PRO A 42 21.00 17.35 14.26
CA PRO A 42 21.35 17.86 12.93
C PRO A 42 21.90 16.75 12.01
N GLU A 43 22.62 15.77 12.57
CA GLU A 43 23.16 14.63 11.82
C GLU A 43 22.05 13.74 11.20
N LEU A 44 21.02 13.39 11.98
CA LEU A 44 19.88 12.60 11.47
C LEU A 44 18.99 13.38 10.51
N LYS A 45 18.88 14.70 10.70
CA LYS A 45 18.22 15.57 9.71
C LYS A 45 19.00 15.60 8.40
N ALA A 46 20.34 15.70 8.47
CA ALA A 46 21.20 15.69 7.29
C ALA A 46 21.08 14.36 6.52
N PHE A 47 21.08 13.22 7.20
CA PHE A 47 20.91 11.91 6.53
C PHE A 47 19.57 11.79 5.79
N ARG A 48 18.47 12.26 6.39
CA ARG A 48 17.16 12.26 5.75
C ARG A 48 17.09 13.22 4.56
N LYS A 49 17.66 14.41 4.70
CA LYS A 49 17.75 15.40 3.61
C LYS A 49 18.57 14.85 2.45
N GLN A 50 19.75 14.29 2.71
CA GLN A 50 20.59 13.70 1.69
C GLN A 50 19.91 12.50 1.01
N TYR A 51 19.27 11.61 1.77
CA TYR A 51 18.50 10.50 1.18
C TYR A 51 17.39 11.01 0.26
N ALA A 52 16.59 11.97 0.72
CA ALA A 52 15.49 12.53 -0.06
C ALA A 52 16.01 13.23 -1.33
N MET A 53 17.14 13.94 -1.23
CA MET A 53 17.78 14.60 -2.37
C MET A 53 18.32 13.58 -3.38
N ILE A 54 19.03 12.54 -2.93
CA ILE A 54 19.58 11.49 -3.79
C ILE A 54 18.45 10.73 -4.51
N THR A 55 17.45 10.26 -3.75
CA THR A 55 16.30 9.54 -4.33
C THR A 55 15.43 10.41 -5.22
N GLY A 56 15.34 11.71 -4.92
CA GLY A 56 14.66 12.69 -5.76
C GLY A 56 15.42 12.91 -7.07
N CYS A 57 16.74 13.07 -7.04
CA CYS A 57 17.57 13.20 -8.24
C CYS A 57 17.63 11.93 -9.09
N LEU A 58 17.49 10.75 -8.48
CA LEU A 58 17.35 9.49 -9.23
C LEU A 58 16.07 9.47 -10.08
N GLY A 59 15.01 10.18 -9.68
CA GLY A 59 13.76 10.23 -10.43
C GLY A 59 13.96 10.72 -11.87
N PRO A 60 14.44 11.96 -12.08
CA PRO A 60 14.76 12.48 -13.42
C PRO A 60 15.75 11.60 -14.18
N LEU A 61 16.75 11.03 -13.51
CA LEU A 61 17.75 10.16 -14.16
C LEU A 61 17.10 8.96 -14.87
N PHE A 62 16.11 8.32 -14.24
CA PHE A 62 15.37 7.20 -14.84
C PHE A 62 14.21 7.64 -15.74
N PHE A 63 13.74 8.89 -15.61
CA PHE A 63 12.63 9.42 -16.41
C PHE A 63 13.06 10.03 -17.74
N ILE A 64 14.19 10.74 -17.80
CA ILE A 64 14.68 11.41 -19.02
C ILE A 64 14.80 10.46 -20.23
N PRO A 65 15.35 9.23 -20.10
CA PRO A 65 15.45 8.29 -21.22
C PRO A 65 14.08 7.91 -21.81
N LEU A 66 13.01 7.98 -21.01
CA LEU A 66 11.68 7.70 -21.52
C LEU A 66 11.31 8.71 -22.59
N LEU A 67 11.63 10.01 -22.43
CA LEU A 67 11.21 11.10 -23.32
C LEU A 67 11.72 11.01 -24.78
N ILE A 68 12.52 10.00 -25.12
CA ILE A 68 13.05 9.79 -26.47
C ILE A 68 11.88 9.44 -27.42
N PRO A 69 11.57 10.29 -28.43
CA PRO A 69 10.40 10.10 -29.29
C PRO A 69 10.55 8.88 -30.23
N LYS A 70 11.77 8.40 -30.44
CA LYS A 70 12.07 7.26 -31.33
C LYS A 70 11.69 5.90 -30.76
N ILE A 71 11.26 5.81 -29.49
CA ILE A 71 10.89 4.52 -28.88
C ILE A 71 9.55 4.04 -29.48
N PRO A 72 9.52 2.85 -30.11
CA PRO A 72 8.29 2.25 -30.66
C PRO A 72 7.23 2.05 -29.57
N GLU A 73 5.95 2.22 -29.92
CA GLU A 73 4.83 2.06 -28.97
C GLU A 73 4.75 0.65 -28.37
N GLU A 74 5.11 -0.37 -29.15
CA GLU A 74 5.11 -1.77 -28.70
C GLU A 74 6.17 -2.06 -27.63
N VAL A 75 7.31 -1.37 -27.70
CA VAL A 75 8.45 -1.56 -26.79
C VAL A 75 8.37 -0.61 -25.59
N PHE A 76 7.61 0.49 -25.70
CA PHE A 76 7.49 1.51 -24.66
C PHE A 76 7.09 0.96 -23.27
N PRO A 77 6.10 0.04 -23.13
CA PRO A 77 5.74 -0.53 -21.82
C PRO A 77 6.89 -1.28 -21.16
N LEU A 78 7.72 -1.98 -21.95
CA LEU A 78 8.88 -2.72 -21.46
C LEU A 78 9.96 -1.76 -20.94
N VAL A 79 10.25 -0.68 -21.69
CA VAL A 79 11.21 0.35 -21.27
C VAL A 79 10.71 1.06 -20.01
N PHE A 80 9.41 1.40 -19.94
CA PHE A 80 8.80 2.01 -18.77
C PHE A 80 8.89 1.10 -17.54
N ALA A 81 8.56 -0.18 -17.68
CA ALA A 81 8.70 -1.16 -16.61
C ALA A 81 10.16 -1.28 -16.14
N GLY A 82 11.11 -1.32 -17.08
CA GLY A 82 12.55 -1.31 -16.78
C GLY A 82 12.99 -0.06 -16.01
N ALA A 83 12.50 1.12 -16.40
CA ALA A 83 12.80 2.38 -15.70
C ALA A 83 12.24 2.40 -14.27
N VAL A 84 11.01 1.93 -14.06
CA VAL A 84 10.39 1.80 -12.74
C VAL A 84 11.18 0.81 -11.87
N PHE A 85 11.50 -0.37 -12.41
CA PHE A 85 12.24 -1.39 -11.68
C PHE A 85 13.67 -0.93 -11.34
N GLY A 86 14.34 -0.28 -12.30
CA GLY A 86 15.66 0.33 -12.11
C GLY A 86 15.65 1.41 -11.03
N TYR A 87 14.65 2.29 -11.05
CA TYR A 87 14.45 3.31 -10.03
C TYR A 87 14.25 2.70 -8.64
N LEU A 88 13.37 1.71 -8.51
CA LEU A 88 13.11 1.04 -7.24
C LEU A 88 14.34 0.30 -6.71
N SER A 89 15.07 -0.38 -7.59
CA SER A 89 16.32 -1.07 -7.24
C SER A 89 17.39 -0.09 -6.77
N ALA A 90 17.59 1.02 -7.48
CA ALA A 90 18.50 2.08 -7.07
C ALA A 90 18.08 2.72 -5.74
N GLY A 91 16.79 3.02 -5.56
CA GLY A 91 16.23 3.54 -4.31
C GLY A 91 16.44 2.58 -3.12
N PHE A 92 16.29 1.27 -3.35
CA PHE A 92 16.56 0.24 -2.36
C PHE A 92 18.06 0.19 -1.98
N ILE A 93 18.97 0.26 -2.95
CA ILE A 93 20.42 0.31 -2.68
C ILE A 93 20.75 1.54 -1.82
N VAL A 94 20.24 2.72 -2.17
CA VAL A 94 20.44 3.95 -1.40
C VAL A 94 19.91 3.76 0.03
N TYR A 95 18.70 3.22 0.18
CA TYR A 95 18.11 2.94 1.49
C TYR A 95 18.99 2.00 2.32
N TYR A 96 19.48 0.93 1.72
CA TYR A 96 20.34 -0.06 2.36
C TYR A 96 21.70 0.53 2.80
N LEU A 97 22.28 1.43 2.01
CA LEU A 97 23.50 2.15 2.38
C LEU A 97 23.26 3.04 3.62
N TYR A 98 22.14 3.77 3.66
CA TYR A 98 21.79 4.57 4.84
C TYR A 98 21.43 3.70 6.05
N HIS A 99 20.82 2.53 5.86
CA HIS A 99 20.63 1.55 6.93
C HIS A 99 21.97 1.11 7.54
N LYS A 100 22.98 0.78 6.70
CA LYS A 100 24.34 0.44 7.17
C LYS A 100 24.99 1.59 7.93
N LYS A 101 24.92 2.82 7.41
CA LYS A 101 25.43 4.03 8.09
C LYS A 101 24.77 4.21 9.45
N MET A 102 23.45 4.07 9.52
CA MET A 102 22.69 4.16 10.76
C MET A 102 23.06 3.06 11.76
N LYS A 103 23.26 1.82 11.30
CA LYS A 103 23.69 0.70 12.13
C LYS A 103 25.08 0.92 12.71
N ARG A 104 26.01 1.52 11.95
CA ARG A 104 27.34 1.91 12.42
C ARG A 104 27.26 3.03 13.46
N LEU A 105 26.44 4.06 13.21
CA LEU A 105 26.23 5.17 14.14
C LEU A 105 25.63 4.69 15.48
N LYS A 106 24.70 3.74 15.42
CA LYS A 106 24.13 3.11 16.62
C LYS A 106 25.17 2.38 17.46
N ARG A 107 26.14 1.72 16.83
CA ARG A 107 27.24 1.05 17.51
C ARG A 107 28.23 2.04 18.11
N SER A 108 28.61 3.10 17.39
CA SER A 108 29.58 4.08 17.88
C SER A 108 29.05 4.90 19.06
N ARG A 109 27.78 5.31 19.01
CA ARG A 109 27.14 6.08 20.09
C ARG A 109 26.59 5.20 21.23
N ASN A 110 26.82 3.89 21.16
CA ASN A 110 26.37 2.89 22.13
C ASN A 110 24.92 3.15 22.61
N TRP A 111 23.98 3.33 21.67
CA TRP A 111 22.55 3.55 21.98
C TRP A 111 21.86 2.35 22.66
N LYS A 112 22.64 1.44 23.26
CA LYS A 112 22.20 0.43 24.22
C LYS A 112 21.83 1.03 25.60
N GLY A 113 22.19 2.30 25.87
CA GLY A 113 22.16 2.90 27.21
C GLY A 113 20.88 3.61 27.68
N GLU A 114 19.97 4.07 26.82
CA GLU A 114 18.74 4.76 27.28
C GLU A 114 17.56 3.79 27.46
N ARG A 115 17.82 2.62 28.05
CA ARG A 115 16.80 1.59 28.36
C ARG A 115 16.68 1.33 29.86
N LYS A 116 16.73 2.40 30.66
CA LYS A 116 16.45 2.33 32.11
C LYS A 116 15.43 3.34 32.63
N GLU A 117 15.04 4.36 31.88
CA GLU A 117 14.01 5.30 32.33
C GLU A 117 12.81 5.30 31.39
N ALA A 118 11.63 5.12 31.99
CA ALA A 118 10.31 5.15 31.35
C ALA A 118 9.86 3.88 30.57
N VAL A 119 10.24 2.69 31.03
CA VAL A 119 9.25 1.59 31.15
C VAL A 119 8.56 1.70 32.53
N ALA A 120 8.25 2.92 32.96
CA ALA A 120 6.94 3.15 33.53
C ALA A 120 5.99 3.03 32.34
N LEU A 121 5.65 1.78 31.99
CA LEU A 121 4.48 1.48 31.20
C LEU A 121 3.33 2.11 31.97
N ASP A 122 2.95 3.32 31.57
CA ASP A 122 1.70 3.89 32.00
C ASP A 122 0.60 2.97 31.45
N ILE A 123 0.13 2.05 32.30
CA ILE A 123 -0.95 1.10 31.98
C ILE A 123 -2.25 1.87 31.64
N ARG A 124 -2.27 3.19 31.80
CA ARG A 124 -3.35 4.08 31.34
C ARG A 124 -3.48 4.18 29.81
N PHE A 125 -2.63 3.52 28.99
CA PHE A 125 -2.93 3.35 27.56
C PHE A 125 -4.27 2.64 27.31
N HIS A 126 -4.77 1.82 28.26
CA HIS A 126 -6.10 1.22 28.17
C HIS A 126 -7.26 2.19 28.43
N GLN A 127 -6.99 3.40 28.98
CA GLN A 127 -8.00 4.42 29.21
C GLN A 127 -8.21 5.35 28.01
N ARG A 128 -7.30 5.36 27.03
CA ARG A 128 -7.53 6.07 25.77
C ARG A 128 -8.42 5.20 24.88
N LYS A 129 -9.70 5.10 25.27
CA LYS A 129 -10.79 4.64 24.43
C LYS A 129 -10.78 5.47 23.15
N ARG A 130 -10.08 5.00 22.12
CA ARG A 130 -10.31 5.43 20.75
C ARG A 130 -11.59 4.73 20.31
N THR A 131 -12.70 5.10 20.94
CA THR A 131 -14.03 4.73 20.49
C THR A 131 -14.19 5.46 19.16
N VAL A 132 -13.79 4.80 18.08
CA VAL A 132 -14.35 5.11 16.76
C VAL A 132 -15.85 5.17 17.00
N SER A 133 -16.44 6.33 16.74
CA SER A 133 -17.86 6.55 17.00
C SER A 133 -18.64 5.41 16.35
N TYR A 134 -19.64 4.85 17.03
CA TYR A 134 -20.53 3.83 16.48
C TYR A 134 -21.12 4.26 15.13
N ARG A 135 -21.18 5.58 14.87
CA ARG A 135 -21.53 6.18 13.58
C ARG A 135 -20.67 5.70 12.40
N TRP A 136 -19.41 5.32 12.61
CA TRP A 136 -18.57 4.76 11.55
C TRP A 136 -19.07 3.39 11.06
N PHE A 137 -19.82 2.67 11.91
CA PHE A 137 -20.45 1.40 11.55
C PHE A 137 -21.73 1.61 10.72
N LEU A 138 -22.31 2.81 10.70
CA LEU A 138 -23.47 3.12 9.86
C LEU A 138 -23.15 3.04 8.37
N LEU A 139 -21.92 3.36 7.97
CA LEU A 139 -21.51 3.30 6.57
C LEU A 139 -21.54 1.86 6.01
N PRO A 140 -20.85 0.87 6.60
CA PRO A 140 -20.96 -0.52 6.15
C PRO A 140 -22.38 -1.08 6.34
N LEU A 141 -23.08 -0.70 7.42
CA LEU A 141 -24.47 -1.12 7.63
C LEU A 141 -25.40 -0.63 6.52
N ALA A 142 -25.27 0.63 6.09
CA ALA A 142 -26.04 1.21 5.01
C ALA A 142 -25.75 0.52 3.67
N ILE A 143 -24.48 0.21 3.39
CA ILE A 143 -24.08 -0.54 2.18
C ILE A 143 -24.68 -1.95 2.20
N THR A 144 -24.58 -2.67 3.32
CA THR A 144 -25.17 -4.01 3.47
C THR A 144 -26.69 -3.96 3.32
N GLY A 145 -27.36 -3.00 3.95
CA GLY A 145 -28.81 -2.80 3.84
C GLY A 145 -29.25 -2.48 2.41
N ALA A 146 -28.55 -1.57 1.73
CA ALA A 146 -28.80 -1.24 0.33
C ALA A 146 -28.63 -2.46 -0.58
N SER A 147 -27.55 -3.23 -0.42
CA SER A 147 -27.34 -4.47 -1.16
C SER A 147 -28.47 -5.49 -0.94
N PHE A 148 -28.96 -5.61 0.30
CA PHE A 148 -30.07 -6.51 0.62
C PHE A 148 -31.38 -6.06 -0.03
N ILE A 149 -31.71 -4.76 0.05
CA ILE A 149 -32.90 -4.18 -0.58
C ILE A 149 -32.84 -4.33 -2.10
N CYS A 150 -31.70 -4.00 -2.72
CA CYS A 150 -31.49 -4.20 -4.16
C CYS A 150 -31.68 -5.67 -4.54
N THR A 151 -31.10 -6.59 -3.77
CA THR A 151 -31.26 -8.02 -4.02
C THR A 151 -32.73 -8.44 -3.93
N ALA A 152 -33.50 -7.91 -2.97
CA ALA A 152 -34.92 -8.21 -2.82
C ALA A 152 -35.77 -7.63 -3.96
N LEU A 153 -35.55 -6.37 -4.35
CA LEU A 153 -36.31 -5.69 -5.41
C LEU A 153 -36.02 -6.26 -6.80
N PHE A 154 -34.76 -6.60 -7.09
CA PHE A 154 -34.36 -7.16 -8.37
C PHE A 154 -34.32 -8.69 -8.37
N TYR A 155 -34.72 -9.33 -7.26
CA TYR A 155 -34.69 -10.79 -7.13
C TYR A 155 -35.43 -11.46 -8.29
N ASP A 156 -36.61 -10.95 -8.63
CA ASP A 156 -37.47 -11.56 -9.65
C ASP A 156 -36.90 -11.46 -11.07
N ARG A 157 -35.96 -10.53 -11.32
CA ARG A 157 -35.26 -10.40 -12.62
C ARG A 157 -34.15 -11.43 -12.82
N ILE A 158 -33.75 -12.15 -11.77
CA ILE A 158 -32.73 -13.19 -11.88
C ILE A 158 -33.34 -14.40 -12.61
N PRO A 159 -32.77 -14.86 -13.74
CA PRO A 159 -33.28 -15.99 -14.49
C PRO A 159 -33.24 -17.28 -13.65
N ASP A 160 -34.25 -18.13 -13.84
CA ASP A 160 -34.32 -19.48 -13.27
C ASP A 160 -34.31 -20.49 -14.44
N PRO A 161 -33.24 -21.30 -14.63
CA PRO A 161 -32.12 -21.54 -13.71
C PRO A 161 -31.01 -20.48 -13.78
N VAL A 162 -30.30 -20.30 -12.65
CA VAL A 162 -29.10 -19.45 -12.57
C VAL A 162 -27.95 -20.16 -13.30
N PRO A 163 -27.34 -19.56 -14.34
CA PRO A 163 -26.24 -20.16 -15.08
C PRO A 163 -24.99 -20.28 -14.21
N MET A 164 -24.45 -21.49 -14.10
CA MET A 164 -23.26 -21.81 -13.30
C MET A 164 -22.03 -22.08 -14.17
N HIS A 165 -22.23 -22.61 -15.39
CA HIS A 165 -21.18 -22.81 -16.37
C HIS A 165 -21.65 -22.44 -17.78
N TYR A 166 -20.76 -21.78 -18.51
CA TYR A 166 -20.87 -21.50 -19.94
C TYR A 166 -19.90 -22.40 -20.71
N ASP A 167 -20.29 -22.82 -21.91
CA ASP A 167 -19.40 -23.55 -22.82
C ASP A 167 -18.49 -22.59 -23.61
N MET A 168 -17.65 -23.12 -24.50
CA MET A 168 -16.74 -22.31 -25.34
C MET A 168 -17.46 -21.48 -26.42
N ASN A 169 -18.75 -21.76 -26.66
CA ASN A 169 -19.59 -21.00 -27.58
C ASN A 169 -20.41 -19.91 -26.84
N GLY A 170 -20.29 -19.83 -25.52
CA GLY A 170 -21.02 -18.88 -24.68
C GLY A 170 -22.43 -19.34 -24.29
N GLU A 171 -22.80 -20.60 -24.54
CA GLU A 171 -24.09 -21.17 -24.16
C GLU A 171 -24.06 -21.77 -22.74
N VAL A 172 -25.21 -21.73 -22.07
CA VAL A 172 -25.34 -22.22 -20.68
C VAL A 172 -25.50 -23.73 -20.67
N ASN A 173 -24.43 -24.47 -20.36
CA ASN A 173 -24.45 -25.94 -20.27
C ASN A 173 -24.95 -26.44 -18.90
N ARG A 174 -24.76 -25.65 -17.82
CA ARG A 174 -25.18 -26.05 -16.47
C ARG A 174 -25.79 -24.89 -15.69
N GLY A 175 -27.05 -25.05 -15.29
CA GLY A 175 -27.76 -24.11 -14.42
C GLY A 175 -28.22 -24.75 -13.11
N ARG A 176 -28.44 -23.94 -12.07
CA ARG A 176 -29.02 -24.37 -10.78
C ARG A 176 -30.37 -23.66 -10.58
N LYS A 177 -31.36 -24.39 -10.07
CA LYS A 177 -32.66 -23.81 -9.69
C LYS A 177 -32.49 -22.68 -8.68
N LYS A 178 -33.24 -21.60 -8.89
CA LYS A 178 -33.29 -20.44 -8.00
C LYS A 178 -34.02 -20.81 -6.70
N HIS A 179 -33.49 -20.37 -5.55
CA HIS A 179 -34.07 -20.66 -4.24
C HIS A 179 -34.34 -19.37 -3.46
N ARG A 180 -35.59 -19.17 -3.03
CA ARG A 180 -36.03 -18.00 -2.23
C ARG A 180 -35.78 -18.30 -0.74
N GLY A 181 -34.81 -17.65 -0.10
CA GLY A 181 -34.57 -17.76 1.36
C GLY A 181 -33.10 -17.95 1.78
N PRO A 182 -32.82 -18.23 3.08
CA PRO A 182 -31.47 -18.39 3.64
C PRO A 182 -30.62 -19.47 2.96
N SER A 183 -31.27 -20.46 2.34
CA SER A 183 -30.63 -21.50 1.52
C SER A 183 -29.98 -20.97 0.24
N ALA A 184 -30.24 -19.71 -0.15
CA ALA A 184 -29.49 -19.03 -1.21
C ALA A 184 -28.07 -18.65 -0.75
N PHE A 185 -27.86 -18.45 0.55
CA PHE A 185 -26.61 -17.97 1.13
C PHE A 185 -25.69 -19.09 1.63
N CYS A 186 -26.23 -20.29 1.86
CA CYS A 186 -25.49 -21.45 2.33
C CYS A 186 -25.52 -22.57 1.28
N PRO A 187 -24.56 -22.61 0.33
CA PRO A 187 -24.52 -23.62 -0.72
C PRO A 187 -24.32 -25.06 -0.19
N TRP A 188 -23.90 -25.21 1.06
CA TRP A 188 -23.43 -26.47 1.66
C TRP A 188 -24.48 -27.22 2.48
N SER A 189 -25.63 -26.61 2.84
CA SER A 189 -26.59 -27.23 3.76
C SER A 189 -27.44 -28.37 3.18
N ARG A 190 -27.23 -28.76 1.91
CA ARG A 190 -27.91 -29.89 1.25
C ARG A 190 -27.01 -31.10 1.00
N TYR A 191 -25.77 -31.06 1.48
CA TYR A 191 -24.82 -32.18 1.40
C TYR A 191 -24.58 -32.87 2.75
N LEU A 192 -25.40 -32.54 3.75
CA LEU A 192 -25.60 -33.27 5.01
C LEU A 192 -27.03 -33.82 5.00
#